data_AF-A0A6A6N6E9-F1
#
_entry.id   AF-A0A6A6N6E9-F1
#
_cell.length_a   1.000
_cell.length_b   1.000
_cell.length_c   1.000
_cell.angle_alpha   90.00
_cell.angle_beta   90.00
_cell.angle_gamma   90.00
#
_symmetry.space_group_name_H-M   'P 1'
#
loop_
_entity.id
_entity.type
_entity.pdbx_description
1 polymer ?
#
loop_
_entity_poly.entity_id
_entity_poly.type
_entity_poly.pdbx_seq_one_letter_code
_entity_poly.pdbx_strand_id
1 'polypeptide(L)'
;MDVRGQIQQYSWLESAQEWYMFWSHPILQCDVYAVRGTFGSCTMKSQPFCHCLVGFVPKFVDDSNSGVYSGGCVRKTSLQCGNSSLIIGESDKFLASYNMVLPENPETVAVVSSQECESNCMSNCACTAYAYDNNQCSIWIGDLLNLRFADNVTGGITLIVRLAASELSKSNNNKGIVFGGVAGSGVTVLALIDGKMEYFPIRVARLVNKDGDVLSLLDPFLEGNANVEELTRICKVACWCIQDDKTLRPSMSDVVYILEGSLGVNLPPIPRLPEKFSWKPGELSP
;
A
#
# COMPACT_ATOMS: atom_id res chain seq x y z
N MET A 1 31.62 -3.20 -2.77
CA MET A 1 30.29 -2.80 -2.29
C MET A 1 29.66 -1.96 -3.39
N ASP A 2 28.44 -2.28 -3.82
CA ASP A 2 27.74 -1.54 -4.88
C ASP A 2 27.09 -0.25 -4.35
N VAL A 3 26.50 0.54 -5.25
CA VAL A 3 25.80 1.79 -4.91
C VAL A 3 24.56 1.60 -4.03
N ARG A 4 24.13 0.34 -3.83
CA ARG A 4 22.99 -0.03 -2.98
C ARG A 4 23.44 -0.52 -1.60
N GLY A 5 24.74 -0.54 -1.31
CA GLY A 5 25.30 -0.98 -0.03
C GLY A 5 25.49 -2.49 0.08
N GLN A 6 25.36 -3.25 -1.02
CA GLN A 6 25.57 -4.70 -1.01
C GLN A 6 27.04 -5.02 -1.23
N ILE A 7 27.63 -5.87 -0.37
CA ILE A 7 28.96 -6.43 -0.63
C ILE A 7 28.81 -7.48 -1.71
N GLN A 8 29.63 -7.43 -2.75
CA GLN A 8 29.59 -8.34 -3.89
C GLN A 8 31.02 -8.79 -4.22
N GLN A 9 31.20 -10.09 -4.46
CA GLN A 9 32.43 -10.65 -5.01
C GLN A 9 32.21 -11.06 -6.46
N TYR A 10 33.08 -10.61 -7.34
CA TYR A 10 33.08 -10.96 -8.75
C TYR A 10 34.30 -11.83 -9.08
N SER A 11 34.12 -12.75 -10.03
CA SER A 11 35.19 -13.53 -10.64
C SER A 11 35.19 -13.26 -12.14
N TRP A 12 36.35 -13.06 -12.72
CA TRP A 12 36.49 -12.94 -14.16
C TRP A 12 36.31 -14.30 -14.81
N LEU A 13 35.43 -14.38 -15.83
CA LEU A 13 35.12 -15.62 -16.52
C LEU A 13 35.61 -15.55 -17.97
N GLU A 14 36.81 -16.09 -18.21
CA GLU A 14 37.50 -15.97 -19.51
C GLU A 14 36.68 -16.53 -20.69
N SER A 15 35.90 -17.59 -20.48
CA SER A 15 35.08 -18.19 -21.55
C SER A 15 33.96 -17.28 -22.06
N ALA A 16 33.48 -16.36 -21.21
CA ALA A 16 32.41 -15.42 -21.54
C ALA A 16 32.93 -13.97 -21.65
N GLN A 17 34.21 -13.72 -21.36
CA GLN A 17 34.82 -12.39 -21.30
C GLN A 17 34.00 -11.40 -20.46
N GLU A 18 33.46 -11.89 -19.34
CA GLU A 18 32.59 -11.11 -18.45
C GLU A 18 32.91 -11.32 -16.97
N TRP A 19 32.52 -10.34 -16.15
CA TRP A 19 32.56 -10.45 -14.69
C TRP A 19 31.34 -11.22 -14.19
N TYR A 20 31.56 -12.41 -13.65
CA TYR A 20 30.53 -13.22 -13.01
C TYR A 20 30.45 -12.88 -11.52
N MET A 21 29.28 -12.45 -11.04
CA MET A 21 29.04 -12.23 -9.61
C MET A 21 28.92 -13.58 -8.89
N PHE A 22 29.91 -13.91 -8.06
CA PHE A 22 30.03 -15.20 -7.40
C PHE A 22 29.23 -15.25 -6.09
N TRP A 23 29.23 -14.15 -5.30
CA TRP A 23 28.31 -14.01 -4.16
C TRP A 23 28.10 -12.54 -3.80
N SER A 24 27.04 -12.31 -3.03
CA SER A 24 26.76 -11.03 -2.41
C SER A 24 26.25 -11.20 -0.98
N HIS A 25 26.49 -10.21 -0.12
CA HIS A 25 25.95 -10.19 1.22
C HIS A 25 25.46 -8.78 1.62
N PRO A 26 24.24 -8.67 2.16
CA PRO A 26 23.19 -9.71 2.20
C PRO A 26 22.69 -10.04 0.78
N ILE A 27 22.10 -11.21 0.56
CA ILE A 27 21.65 -11.64 -0.79
C ILE A 27 20.42 -10.83 -1.23
N LEU A 28 19.50 -10.59 -0.30
CA LEU A 28 18.27 -9.84 -0.55
C LEU A 28 18.53 -8.34 -0.40
N GLN A 29 17.97 -7.54 -1.31
CA GLN A 29 18.20 -6.10 -1.31
C GLN A 29 17.56 -5.40 -0.09
N CYS A 30 16.43 -5.91 0.41
CA CYS A 30 15.77 -5.38 1.61
C CYS A 30 16.50 -5.69 2.92
N ASP A 31 17.51 -6.57 2.90
CA ASP A 31 18.32 -6.89 4.07
C ASP A 31 19.49 -5.91 4.23
N VAL A 32 19.76 -5.09 3.20
CA VAL A 32 20.78 -4.05 3.30
C VAL A 32 20.29 -2.97 4.27
N TYR A 33 21.13 -2.68 5.27
CA TYR A 33 20.86 -1.66 6.27
C TYR A 33 20.53 -0.32 5.60
N ALA A 34 19.40 0.26 6.01
CA ALA A 34 18.88 1.55 5.61
C ALA A 34 18.84 1.77 4.09
N VAL A 35 18.55 0.72 3.30
CA VAL A 35 18.52 0.78 1.83
C VAL A 35 17.61 1.88 1.25
N ARG A 36 16.62 2.34 2.02
CA ARG A 36 15.75 3.46 1.67
C ARG A 36 15.79 4.64 2.63
N GLY A 37 16.70 4.65 3.58
CA GLY A 37 16.79 5.69 4.60
C GLY A 37 15.54 5.77 5.47
N THR A 38 15.28 6.95 6.00
CA THR A 38 14.26 7.23 7.02
C THR A 38 12.84 7.08 6.45
N PHE A 39 11.92 6.48 7.20
CA PHE A 39 10.49 6.35 6.87
C PHE A 39 10.19 5.65 5.53
N GLY A 40 11.18 5.01 4.91
CA GLY A 40 11.03 4.16 3.74
C GLY A 40 10.90 2.70 4.15
N SER A 41 10.00 1.96 3.51
CA SER A 41 9.82 0.52 3.69
C SER A 41 10.28 -0.25 2.45
N CYS A 42 10.76 -1.49 2.67
CA CYS A 42 11.19 -2.40 1.61
C CYS A 42 10.34 -3.68 1.58
N THR A 43 10.06 -4.16 0.37
CA THR A 43 9.37 -5.43 0.08
C THR A 43 9.98 -6.08 -1.15
N MET A 44 10.24 -7.39 -1.07
CA MET A 44 10.75 -8.16 -2.21
C MET A 44 9.65 -8.54 -3.21
N LYS A 45 8.37 -8.34 -2.84
CA LYS A 45 7.22 -8.90 -3.56
C LYS A 45 6.54 -7.95 -4.55
N SER A 46 6.83 -6.66 -4.52
CA SER A 46 6.24 -5.69 -5.43
C SER A 46 7.31 -4.82 -6.09
N GLN A 47 6.97 -4.25 -7.25
CA GLN A 47 7.75 -3.21 -7.90
C GLN A 47 7.01 -1.87 -7.80
N PRO A 48 7.70 -0.77 -7.42
CA PRO A 48 9.10 -0.73 -6.98
C PRO A 48 9.30 -1.51 -5.67
N PHE A 49 10.49 -2.05 -5.40
CA PHE A 49 10.75 -2.86 -4.18
C PHE A 49 10.60 -2.08 -2.87
N CYS A 50 10.31 -0.79 -2.95
CA CYS A 50 10.46 0.10 -1.85
C CYS A 50 9.52 1.29 -2.00
N HIS A 51 8.94 1.71 -0.89
CA HIS A 51 7.90 2.75 -0.85
C HIS A 51 8.07 3.61 0.39
N CYS A 52 7.61 4.86 0.34
CA CYS A 52 7.44 5.64 1.57
C CYS A 52 6.24 5.11 2.36
N LEU A 53 6.30 5.20 3.68
CA LEU A 53 5.11 5.00 4.50
C LEU A 53 3.99 5.98 4.09
N VAL A 54 2.74 5.59 4.32
CA VAL A 54 1.59 6.47 4.10
C VAL A 54 1.74 7.75 4.93
N GLY A 55 1.52 8.90 4.31
CA GLY A 55 1.74 10.22 4.92
C GLY A 55 3.18 10.76 4.79
N PHE A 56 4.04 10.05 4.06
CA PHE A 56 5.42 10.46 3.77
C PHE A 56 5.68 10.51 2.26
N VAL A 57 6.60 11.37 1.86
CA VAL A 57 7.04 11.57 0.47
C VAL A 57 8.56 11.48 0.39
N PRO A 58 9.13 11.11 -0.77
CA PRO A 58 10.59 11.07 -0.93
C PRO A 58 11.20 12.44 -0.65
N LYS A 59 12.34 12.48 0.08
CA LYS A 59 13.07 13.71 0.36
C LYS A 59 13.63 14.36 -0.91
N PHE A 60 14.01 13.51 -1.86
CA PHE A 60 14.46 13.90 -3.19
C PHE A 60 13.63 13.12 -4.21
N VAL A 61 13.01 13.86 -5.14
CA VAL A 61 12.45 13.30 -6.36
C VAL A 61 13.52 13.51 -7.40
N ASP A 62 14.31 12.48 -7.71
CA ASP A 62 15.14 12.56 -8.92
C ASP A 62 14.21 12.49 -10.14
N ASP A 63 14.35 13.43 -11.07
CA ASP A 63 13.67 13.48 -12.38
C ASP A 63 13.98 12.26 -13.27
N SER A 64 14.87 11.38 -12.83
CA SER A 64 15.19 10.13 -13.51
C SER A 64 14.28 9.02 -12.97
N ASN A 65 13.58 8.36 -13.90
CA ASN A 65 12.70 7.21 -13.75
C ASN A 65 13.38 5.94 -13.15
N SER A 66 14.47 6.10 -12.39
CA SER A 66 15.41 5.05 -12.03
C SER A 66 15.04 4.31 -10.73
N GLY A 67 14.02 4.75 -9.98
CA GLY A 67 13.55 4.05 -8.79
C GLY A 67 14.53 3.97 -7.61
N VAL A 68 15.66 4.70 -7.68
CA VAL A 68 16.69 4.74 -6.65
C VAL A 68 16.51 5.99 -5.81
N TYR A 69 15.66 5.94 -4.79
CA TYR A 69 15.53 7.05 -3.84
C TYR A 69 16.43 6.78 -2.63
N SER A 70 17.62 7.36 -2.65
CA SER A 70 18.67 7.12 -1.64
C SER A 70 18.57 8.04 -0.42
N GLY A 71 17.65 9.00 -0.40
CA GLY A 71 17.62 10.08 0.60
C GLY A 71 16.60 9.94 1.73
N GLY A 72 15.87 8.82 1.82
CA GLY A 72 14.77 8.71 2.77
C GLY A 72 13.47 9.34 2.30
N CYS A 73 12.46 9.19 3.15
CA CYS A 73 11.18 9.85 3.06
C CYS A 73 11.06 10.89 4.19
N VAL A 74 10.24 11.90 3.96
CA VAL A 74 9.91 12.97 4.91
C VAL A 74 8.39 13.07 5.03
N ARG A 75 7.91 13.59 6.17
CA ARG A 75 6.47 13.76 6.39
C ARG A 75 5.88 14.71 5.34
N LYS A 76 4.74 14.36 4.76
CA LYS A 76 3.98 15.22 3.85
C LYS A 76 3.42 16.45 4.58
N THR A 77 2.87 16.23 5.78
CA THR A 77 2.35 17.28 6.65
C THR A 77 3.03 17.24 8.02
N SER A 78 3.36 18.41 8.55
CA SER A 78 3.96 18.57 9.89
C SER A 78 2.98 18.22 11.00
N LEU A 79 3.48 17.58 12.06
CA LEU A 79 2.71 17.25 13.25
C LEU A 79 2.35 18.51 14.04
N GLN A 80 1.18 18.49 14.68
CA GLN A 80 0.68 19.61 15.49
C GLN A 80 1.03 19.45 16.98
N CYS A 81 1.32 18.23 17.43
CA CYS A 81 1.60 17.86 18.81
C CYS A 81 0.96 18.74 19.89
N GLY A 82 -0.38 18.68 19.99
CA GLY A 82 -1.08 19.32 21.10
C GLY A 82 -1.09 20.84 21.11
N ASN A 83 -0.77 21.52 19.99
CA ASN A 83 -1.06 22.95 19.85
C ASN A 83 -2.57 23.20 19.87
N SER A 84 -3.13 23.33 21.07
CA SER A 84 -4.52 23.71 21.38
C SER A 84 -4.89 25.13 20.92
N SER A 85 -3.99 25.83 20.21
CA SER A 85 -4.13 27.25 19.87
C SER A 85 -4.92 27.52 18.58
N LEU A 86 -5.39 26.48 17.89
CA LEU A 86 -6.38 26.64 16.83
C LEU A 86 -7.60 25.81 17.21
N ILE A 87 -8.70 26.50 17.52
CA ILE A 87 -10.08 26.00 17.70
C ILE A 87 -10.60 25.21 16.45
N ILE A 88 -9.72 24.93 15.48
CA ILE A 88 -10.00 24.45 14.13
C ILE A 88 -9.00 23.34 13.70
N GLY A 89 -7.93 23.08 14.46
CA GLY A 89 -6.91 22.08 14.10
C GLY A 89 -7.18 20.71 14.74
N GLU A 90 -7.40 19.67 13.94
CA GLU A 90 -7.48 18.29 14.43
C GLU A 90 -6.13 17.85 15.03
N SER A 91 -6.15 17.17 16.19
CA SER A 91 -4.96 16.60 16.81
C SER A 91 -4.32 15.53 15.94
N ASP A 92 -3.00 15.32 16.05
CA ASP A 92 -2.33 14.19 15.39
C ASP A 92 -3.08 12.87 15.65
N LYS A 93 -3.03 11.97 14.67
CA LYS A 93 -3.73 10.69 14.68
C LYS A 93 -2.73 9.57 14.37
N PHE A 94 -3.11 8.35 14.66
CA PHE A 94 -2.27 7.18 14.45
C PHE A 94 -2.79 6.32 13.30
N LEU A 95 -1.88 5.74 12.52
CA LEU A 95 -2.19 4.83 11.42
C LEU A 95 -1.48 3.49 11.60
N ALA A 96 -2.25 2.40 11.58
CA ALA A 96 -1.72 1.04 11.67
C ALA A 96 -1.12 0.58 10.32
N SER A 97 0.15 0.18 10.37
CA SER A 97 0.85 -0.51 9.28
C SER A 97 1.05 -1.98 9.67
N TYR A 98 0.32 -2.86 9.00
CA TYR A 98 0.32 -4.29 9.28
C TYR A 98 1.50 -5.01 8.63
N ASN A 99 1.83 -6.19 9.18
CA ASN A 99 2.82 -7.10 8.65
C ASN A 99 4.23 -6.51 8.52
N MET A 100 4.67 -5.76 9.53
CA MET A 100 5.97 -5.09 9.51
C MET A 100 7.00 -5.88 10.32
N VAL A 101 8.24 -5.87 9.85
CA VAL A 101 9.43 -6.13 10.67
C VAL A 101 9.79 -4.80 11.32
N LEU A 102 9.81 -4.78 12.66
CA LEU A 102 9.97 -3.55 13.44
C LEU A 102 11.40 -3.00 13.35
N PRO A 103 11.56 -1.66 13.45
CA PRO A 103 12.88 -1.05 13.57
C PRO A 103 13.61 -1.52 14.83
N GLU A 104 14.94 -1.51 14.76
CA GLU A 104 15.80 -1.76 15.93
C GLU A 104 15.70 -0.63 16.97
N ASN A 105 16.03 -0.95 18.23
CA ASN A 105 16.10 -0.03 19.37
C ASN A 105 14.79 0.69 19.77
N PRO A 106 13.68 -0.04 20.02
CA PRO A 106 12.52 0.57 20.68
C PRO A 106 12.81 0.92 22.14
N GLU A 107 12.24 2.02 22.61
CA GLU A 107 12.05 2.25 24.04
C GLU A 107 10.89 1.37 24.52
N THR A 108 11.16 0.52 25.51
CA THR A 108 10.13 -0.37 26.05
C THR A 108 9.45 0.27 27.25
N VAL A 109 8.12 0.25 27.25
CA VAL A 109 7.31 0.77 28.36
C VAL A 109 6.44 -0.37 28.90
N ALA A 110 6.49 -0.58 30.21
CA ALA A 110 5.61 -1.52 30.88
C ALA A 110 4.22 -0.88 31.05
N VAL A 111 3.30 -1.20 30.14
CA VAL A 111 1.92 -0.72 30.16
C VAL A 111 0.96 -1.90 30.12
N VAL A 112 -0.26 -1.68 30.60
CA VAL A 112 -1.26 -2.74 30.74
C VAL A 112 -2.08 -2.94 29.46
N SER A 113 -2.06 -1.95 28.55
CA SER A 113 -2.88 -1.96 27.35
C SER A 113 -2.28 -1.19 26.16
N SER A 114 -2.77 -1.49 24.96
CA SER A 114 -2.36 -0.77 23.74
C SER A 114 -2.80 0.70 23.74
N GLN A 115 -3.92 1.03 24.40
CA GLN A 115 -4.41 2.42 24.53
C GLN A 115 -3.51 3.25 25.44
N GLU A 116 -2.94 2.63 26.47
CA GLU A 116 -1.96 3.28 27.34
C GLU A 116 -0.64 3.51 26.61
N CYS A 117 -0.21 2.55 25.76
CA CYS A 117 0.94 2.72 24.86
C CYS A 117 0.73 3.91 23.89
N GLU A 118 -0.47 4.01 23.30
CA GLU A 118 -0.87 5.13 22.45
C GLU A 118 -0.83 6.45 23.19
N SER A 119 -1.40 6.51 24.40
CA SER A 119 -1.44 7.74 25.21
C SER A 119 -0.03 8.21 25.61
N ASN A 120 0.86 7.27 25.97
CA ASN A 120 2.26 7.57 26.26
C ASN A 120 2.97 8.16 25.04
N CYS A 121 2.82 7.54 23.87
CA CYS A 121 3.37 8.07 22.62
C CYS A 121 2.77 9.43 22.25
N MET A 122 1.45 9.61 22.41
CA MET A 122 0.76 10.85 22.07
C MET A 122 1.24 12.02 22.93
N SER A 123 1.50 11.76 24.22
CA SER A 123 2.01 12.75 25.18
C SER A 123 3.45 13.22 24.90
N ASN A 124 4.23 12.42 24.17
CA ASN A 124 5.60 12.75 23.78
C ASN A 124 5.65 13.23 22.32
N CYS A 125 5.90 14.52 22.09
CA CYS A 125 5.98 15.10 20.74
C CYS A 125 7.06 14.52 19.85
N ALA A 126 8.11 13.95 20.44
CA ALA A 126 9.17 13.30 19.69
C ALA A 126 8.83 11.84 19.32
N CYS A 127 7.75 11.28 19.87
CA CYS A 127 7.29 9.94 19.51
C CYS A 127 6.76 9.90 18.08
N THR A 128 7.23 8.91 17.33
CA THR A 128 6.95 8.79 15.90
C THR A 128 6.12 7.57 15.58
N ALA A 129 6.28 6.49 16.33
CA ALA A 129 5.49 5.27 16.22
C ALA A 129 5.50 4.47 17.51
N TYR A 130 4.54 3.57 17.65
CA TYR A 130 4.55 2.54 18.69
C TYR A 130 4.06 1.20 18.14
N ALA A 131 4.31 0.14 18.88
CA ALA A 131 3.78 -1.19 18.65
C ALA A 131 3.45 -1.81 20.00
N TYR A 132 2.39 -2.61 20.03
CA TYR A 132 1.98 -3.33 21.23
C TYR A 132 1.81 -4.81 20.88
N ASP A 133 2.65 -5.64 21.47
CA ASP A 133 2.64 -7.09 21.28
C ASP A 133 2.98 -7.78 22.60
N ASN A 134 2.33 -8.90 22.90
CA ASN A 134 2.59 -9.71 24.10
C ASN A 134 2.67 -8.92 25.43
N ASN A 135 1.78 -7.94 25.63
CA ASN A 135 1.77 -7.03 26.78
C ASN A 135 3.03 -6.16 26.94
N GLN A 136 3.75 -5.95 25.84
CA GLN A 136 4.92 -5.08 25.77
C GLN A 136 4.65 -3.93 24.81
N CYS A 137 4.80 -2.71 25.29
CA CYS A 137 4.76 -1.50 24.48
C CYS A 137 6.18 -1.16 24.03
N SER A 138 6.34 -1.03 22.71
CA SER A 138 7.57 -0.58 22.05
C SER A 138 7.30 0.78 21.42
N ILE A 139 8.07 1.80 21.80
CA ILE A 139 7.92 3.17 21.33
C ILE A 139 9.19 3.58 20.58
N TRP A 140 9.04 4.26 19.44
CA TRP A 140 10.16 4.84 18.68
C TRP A 140 10.09 6.35 18.72
N ILE A 141 11.24 6.96 19.02
CA ILE A 141 11.45 8.41 19.05
C ILE A 141 12.34 8.80 17.87
N GLY A 142 11.93 9.84 17.13
CA GLY A 142 12.68 10.32 15.96
C GLY A 142 12.46 9.45 14.71
N ASP A 143 13.49 9.33 13.88
CA ASP A 143 13.35 8.72 12.55
C ASP A 143 13.29 7.19 12.59
N LEU A 144 12.39 6.61 11.78
CA LEU A 144 12.28 5.16 11.63
C LEU A 144 13.20 4.69 10.49
N LEU A 145 14.05 3.70 10.77
CA LEU A 145 14.96 3.09 9.81
C LEU A 145 14.70 1.58 9.70
N ASN A 146 15.19 0.95 8.63
CA ASN A 146 15.13 -0.50 8.41
C ASN A 146 13.74 -1.13 8.42
N LEU A 147 12.73 -0.37 7.99
CA LEU A 147 11.37 -0.91 7.87
C LEU A 147 11.28 -1.88 6.69
N ARG A 148 10.73 -3.07 6.94
CA ARG A 148 10.52 -4.11 5.93
C ARG A 148 9.17 -4.78 6.10
N PHE A 149 8.50 -5.09 5.01
CA PHE A 149 7.31 -5.95 5.07
C PHE A 149 7.72 -7.41 5.31
N ALA A 150 7.01 -8.10 6.20
CA ALA A 150 7.23 -9.51 6.45
C ALA A 150 6.82 -10.34 5.22
N ASP A 151 7.73 -11.17 4.73
CA ASP A 151 7.49 -12.02 3.55
C ASP A 151 6.56 -13.21 3.83
N ASN A 152 6.33 -13.56 5.09
CA ASN A 152 5.45 -14.67 5.48
C ASN A 152 4.36 -14.19 6.45
N VAL A 153 3.13 -14.67 6.24
CA VAL A 153 1.88 -14.24 6.91
C VAL A 153 1.92 -14.41 8.43
N THR A 154 2.84 -15.22 8.95
CA THR A 154 3.00 -15.53 10.37
C THR A 154 4.25 -14.85 10.92
N GLY A 155 4.09 -13.65 11.47
CA GLY A 155 5.14 -12.99 12.27
C GLY A 155 5.32 -11.50 12.06
N GLY A 156 4.53 -10.86 11.19
CA GLY A 156 4.58 -9.41 11.04
C GLY A 156 3.82 -8.71 12.18
N ILE A 157 4.45 -7.71 12.79
CA ILE A 157 3.86 -6.93 13.89
C ILE A 157 3.17 -5.70 13.29
N THR A 158 2.14 -5.20 13.98
CA THR A 158 1.47 -3.95 13.59
C THR A 158 2.25 -2.77 14.15
N LEU A 159 2.91 -2.02 13.27
CA LEU A 159 3.56 -0.75 13.61
C LEU A 159 2.55 0.38 13.45
N ILE A 160 2.32 1.16 14.51
CA ILE A 160 1.33 2.22 14.53
C ILE A 160 2.05 3.56 14.49
N VAL A 161 1.95 4.27 13.37
CA VAL A 161 2.74 5.47 13.05
C VAL A 161 1.92 6.73 13.30
N ARG A 162 2.51 7.72 13.97
CA ARG A 162 1.90 9.04 14.22
C ARG A 162 1.89 9.86 12.95
N LEU A 163 0.75 10.43 12.58
CA LEU A 163 0.55 11.27 11.40
C LEU A 163 -0.24 12.53 11.76
N ALA A 164 -0.12 13.57 10.94
CA ALA A 164 -0.99 14.74 11.07
C ALA A 164 -2.43 14.30 10.76
N ALA A 165 -3.40 14.82 11.52
CA ALA A 165 -4.79 14.43 11.34
C ALA A 165 -5.30 14.65 9.91
N SER A 166 -4.85 15.72 9.24
CA SER A 166 -5.19 16.05 7.85
C SER A 166 -4.78 14.98 6.83
N GLU A 167 -3.77 14.15 7.15
CA GLU A 167 -3.40 13.00 6.31
C GLU A 167 -4.42 11.86 6.43
N LEU A 168 -5.16 11.81 7.54
CA LEU A 168 -6.17 10.80 7.85
C LEU A 168 -7.61 11.32 7.67
N SER A 169 -7.83 12.63 7.75
CA SER A 169 -9.16 13.27 7.59
C SER A 169 -9.46 13.71 6.17
N LYS A 170 -8.62 13.38 5.19
CA LYS A 170 -9.01 13.36 3.78
C LYS A 170 -9.92 12.16 3.45
N SER A 171 -11.05 12.07 4.14
CA SER A 171 -12.17 11.21 3.79
C SER A 171 -13.42 11.58 4.60
N ASN A 172 -14.17 12.56 4.11
CA ASN A 172 -15.64 12.50 4.22
C ASN A 172 -16.24 11.78 3.00
N ASN A 173 -15.48 10.90 2.33
CA ASN A 173 -15.92 10.06 1.23
C ASN A 173 -15.32 8.66 1.45
N ASN A 174 -16.14 7.69 1.86
CA ASN A 174 -15.80 6.28 2.08
C ASN A 174 -14.75 5.73 1.09
N LYS A 175 -13.49 5.63 1.52
CA LYS A 175 -12.39 5.08 0.72
C LYS A 175 -11.88 3.78 1.34
N GLY A 176 -12.14 2.69 0.64
CA GLY A 176 -11.65 1.38 0.97
C GLY A 176 -10.24 1.11 0.54
N ILE A 177 -9.57 0.31 1.36
CA ILE A 177 -8.26 -0.24 1.06
C ILE A 177 -8.45 -1.43 0.12
N VAL A 178 -7.74 -1.39 -1.01
CA VAL A 178 -7.73 -2.41 -2.05
C VAL A 178 -6.46 -3.24 -1.91
N PHE A 179 -6.59 -4.52 -1.54
CA PHE A 179 -5.47 -5.46 -1.47
C PHE A 179 -5.42 -6.28 -2.76
N GLY A 180 -4.38 -6.08 -3.56
CA GLY A 180 -4.07 -6.92 -4.72
C GLY A 180 -3.37 -8.20 -4.28
N GLY A 181 -4.05 -9.34 -4.41
CA GLY A 181 -3.45 -10.66 -4.22
C GLY A 181 -3.44 -11.44 -5.53
N VAL A 182 -2.30 -12.08 -5.86
CA VAL A 182 -2.22 -13.02 -6.98
C VAL A 182 -2.48 -14.42 -6.43
N ALA A 183 -3.57 -15.05 -6.88
CA ALA A 183 -3.86 -16.46 -6.61
C ALA A 183 -4.03 -17.19 -7.95
N GLY A 184 -2.94 -17.75 -8.47
CA GLY A 184 -2.89 -18.39 -9.78
C GLY A 184 -2.65 -17.41 -10.93
N SER A 185 -3.09 -17.76 -12.14
CA SER A 185 -2.85 -17.02 -13.39
C SER A 185 -3.72 -15.76 -13.57
N GLY A 186 -4.34 -15.23 -12.51
CA GLY A 186 -5.17 -14.02 -12.56
C GLY A 186 -4.95 -13.11 -11.35
N VAL A 187 -4.92 -11.80 -11.60
CA VAL A 187 -4.87 -10.76 -10.56
C VAL A 187 -6.23 -10.68 -9.87
N THR A 188 -6.31 -10.97 -8.58
CA THR A 188 -7.55 -10.87 -7.80
C THR A 188 -7.45 -9.70 -6.82
N VAL A 189 -8.30 -8.70 -7.03
CA VAL A 189 -8.31 -7.46 -6.25
C VAL A 189 -9.46 -7.54 -5.24
N LEU A 190 -9.15 -7.68 -3.96
CA LEU A 190 -10.13 -7.72 -2.86
C LEU A 190 -10.11 -6.38 -2.12
N ALA A 191 -11.28 -5.76 -1.94
CA ALA A 191 -11.42 -4.52 -1.18
C ALA A 191 -12.12 -4.79 0.16
N LEU A 192 -11.59 -4.22 1.25
CA LEU A 192 -12.21 -4.27 2.58
C LEU A 192 -12.81 -2.90 2.92
N ILE A 193 -14.15 -2.82 2.96
CA ILE A 193 -14.90 -1.63 3.42
C ILE A 193 -16.15 -2.11 4.15
N ASP A 194 -16.49 -1.47 5.28
CA ASP A 194 -17.68 -1.76 6.10
C ASP A 194 -17.76 -3.21 6.61
N GLY A 195 -16.60 -3.83 6.90
CA GLY A 195 -16.53 -5.19 7.45
C GLY A 195 -16.95 -6.29 6.46
N LYS A 196 -17.07 -5.98 5.17
CA LYS A 196 -17.35 -6.97 4.11
C LYS A 196 -16.19 -7.05 3.12
N MET A 197 -15.71 -8.27 2.88
CA MET A 197 -14.76 -8.56 1.81
C MET A 197 -15.53 -8.56 0.49
N GLU A 198 -15.34 -7.53 -0.34
CA GLU A 198 -15.99 -7.46 -1.64
C GLU A 198 -14.97 -7.53 -2.77
N TYR A 199 -15.25 -8.38 -3.77
CA TYR A 199 -14.47 -8.48 -4.99
C TYR A 199 -14.57 -7.16 -5.76
N PHE A 200 -13.43 -6.49 -5.96
CA PHE A 200 -13.38 -5.11 -6.47
C PHE A 200 -14.17 -4.91 -7.78
N PRO A 201 -14.12 -5.81 -8.78
CA PRO A 201 -14.91 -5.62 -9.99
C PRO A 201 -16.44 -5.63 -9.80
N ILE A 202 -16.95 -6.31 -8.76
CA ILE A 202 -18.39 -6.27 -8.43
C ILE A 202 -18.76 -4.90 -7.85
N ARG A 203 -17.88 -4.31 -7.02
CA ARG A 203 -18.06 -2.94 -6.50
C ARG A 203 -18.06 -1.91 -7.62
N VAL A 204 -17.10 -2.01 -8.55
CA VAL A 204 -17.04 -1.14 -9.75
C VAL A 204 -18.33 -1.25 -10.55
N ALA A 205 -18.79 -2.48 -10.86
CA ALA A 205 -20.02 -2.68 -11.63
C ALA A 205 -21.26 -2.09 -10.92
N ARG A 206 -21.35 -2.19 -9.58
CA ARG A 206 -22.45 -1.60 -8.81
C ARG A 206 -22.41 -0.08 -8.77
N LEU A 207 -21.23 0.52 -8.62
CA LEU A 207 -21.07 1.98 -8.63
C LEU A 207 -21.44 2.55 -9.99
N VAL A 208 -20.95 1.94 -11.07
CA VAL A 208 -21.26 2.35 -12.44
C VAL A 208 -22.75 2.15 -12.78
N ASN A 209 -23.39 1.07 -12.32
CA ASN A 209 -24.82 0.83 -12.60
C ASN A 209 -25.80 1.67 -11.76
N LYS A 210 -25.34 2.25 -10.64
CA LYS A 210 -26.16 3.08 -9.74
C LYS A 210 -25.85 4.57 -9.85
N ASP A 211 -25.10 4.99 -10.87
CA ASP A 211 -24.58 6.36 -11.01
C ASP A 211 -23.89 6.86 -9.74
N GLY A 212 -23.14 5.97 -9.08
CA GLY A 212 -22.36 6.26 -7.89
C GLY A 212 -21.10 7.06 -8.21
N ASP A 213 -20.45 7.60 -7.18
CA ASP A 213 -19.22 8.37 -7.32
C ASP A 213 -18.06 7.48 -7.83
N VAL A 214 -17.81 7.53 -9.14
CA VAL A 214 -16.72 6.78 -9.79
C VAL A 214 -15.33 7.30 -9.40
N LEU A 215 -15.20 8.56 -8.97
CA LEU A 215 -13.91 9.10 -8.50
C LEU A 215 -13.45 8.40 -7.22
N SER A 216 -14.37 7.79 -6.46
CA SER A 216 -14.06 6.94 -5.31
C SER A 216 -13.29 5.66 -5.67
N LEU A 217 -13.24 5.31 -6.96
CA LEU A 217 -12.47 4.17 -7.49
C LEU A 217 -11.00 4.54 -7.77
N LEU A 218 -10.66 5.83 -7.81
CA LEU A 218 -9.31 6.26 -8.10
C LEU A 218 -8.36 5.91 -6.97
N ASP A 219 -7.13 5.58 -7.37
CA ASP A 219 -6.03 5.45 -6.44
C ASP A 219 -5.86 6.74 -5.62
N PRO A 220 -5.69 6.66 -4.29
CA PRO A 220 -5.47 7.83 -3.43
C PRO A 220 -4.35 8.76 -3.89
N PHE A 221 -3.29 8.24 -4.53
CA PHE A 221 -2.16 9.01 -5.05
C PHE A 221 -2.55 9.93 -6.22
N LEU A 222 -3.67 9.69 -6.90
CA LEU A 222 -4.16 10.56 -7.98
C LEU A 222 -4.88 11.80 -7.44
N GLU A 223 -5.11 11.89 -6.12
CA GLU A 223 -5.78 13.02 -5.45
C GLU A 223 -7.14 13.43 -6.08
N GLY A 224 -7.81 12.51 -6.79
CA GLY A 224 -9.06 12.80 -7.50
C GLY A 224 -8.89 13.50 -8.85
N ASN A 225 -7.66 13.63 -9.35
CA ASN A 225 -7.34 14.25 -10.64
C ASN A 225 -7.59 13.27 -11.81
N ALA A 226 -8.86 13.08 -12.17
CA ALA A 226 -9.23 12.35 -13.39
C ALA A 226 -10.49 12.93 -14.04
N ASN A 227 -10.61 12.77 -15.36
CA ASN A 227 -11.84 13.08 -16.06
C ASN A 227 -12.90 12.02 -15.75
N VAL A 228 -14.04 12.44 -15.19
CA VAL A 228 -15.12 11.55 -14.75
C VAL A 228 -15.71 10.74 -15.92
N GLU A 229 -15.83 11.35 -17.09
CA GLU A 229 -16.42 10.71 -18.27
C GLU A 229 -15.49 9.65 -18.86
N GLU A 230 -14.19 9.94 -18.91
CA GLU A 230 -13.15 8.98 -19.30
C GLU A 230 -13.06 7.82 -18.30
N LEU A 231 -13.03 8.13 -17.00
CA LEU A 231 -13.01 7.13 -15.93
C LEU A 231 -14.23 6.22 -15.98
N THR A 232 -15.42 6.80 -16.20
CA THR A 232 -16.67 6.05 -16.35
C THR A 232 -16.61 5.11 -17.55
N ARG A 233 -16.07 5.57 -18.70
CA ARG A 233 -15.90 4.73 -19.89
C ARG A 233 -14.96 3.56 -19.63
N ILE A 234 -13.82 3.81 -18.99
CA ILE A 234 -12.85 2.79 -18.59
C ILE A 234 -13.49 1.74 -17.67
N CYS A 235 -14.25 2.17 -16.66
CA CYS A 235 -14.92 1.24 -15.75
C CYS A 235 -15.98 0.39 -16.47
N LYS A 236 -16.78 0.99 -17.35
CA LYS A 236 -17.79 0.27 -18.14
C LYS A 236 -17.16 -0.82 -19.02
N VAL A 237 -16.12 -0.47 -19.78
CA VAL A 237 -15.47 -1.45 -20.68
C VAL A 237 -14.76 -2.55 -19.89
N ALA A 238 -14.10 -2.22 -18.78
CA ALA A 238 -13.47 -3.22 -17.91
C ALA A 238 -14.47 -4.24 -17.37
N CYS A 239 -15.65 -3.79 -16.92
CA CYS A 239 -16.72 -4.68 -16.47
C CYS A 239 -17.26 -5.60 -17.57
N TRP A 240 -17.25 -5.17 -18.84
CA TRP A 240 -17.60 -6.01 -19.98
C TRP A 240 -16.51 -7.04 -20.32
N CYS A 241 -15.23 -6.67 -20.20
CA CYS A 241 -14.10 -7.57 -20.50
C CYS A 241 -14.01 -8.79 -19.57
N ILE A 242 -14.50 -8.65 -18.32
CA ILE A 242 -14.42 -9.70 -17.30
C ILE A 242 -15.66 -10.60 -17.21
N GLN A 243 -16.64 -10.44 -18.11
CA GLN A 243 -17.85 -11.26 -18.09
C GLN A 243 -17.52 -12.74 -18.29
N ASP A 244 -18.19 -13.62 -17.55
CA ASP A 244 -17.96 -15.08 -17.65
C ASP A 244 -18.28 -15.60 -19.05
N ASP A 245 -19.38 -15.10 -19.64
CA ASP A 245 -19.76 -15.40 -21.01
C ASP A 245 -18.87 -14.65 -21.99
N LYS A 246 -18.11 -15.39 -22.80
CA LYS A 246 -17.21 -14.86 -23.81
C LYS A 246 -17.94 -14.09 -24.91
N THR A 247 -19.21 -14.41 -25.17
CA THR A 247 -20.02 -13.75 -26.21
C THR A 247 -20.45 -12.33 -25.83
N LEU A 248 -20.43 -12.01 -24.53
CA LEU A 248 -20.75 -10.68 -24.01
C LEU A 248 -19.53 -9.75 -23.99
N ARG A 249 -18.32 -10.26 -24.26
CA ARG A 249 -17.09 -9.46 -24.22
C ARG A 249 -16.93 -8.68 -25.53
N PRO A 250 -16.59 -7.39 -25.47
CA PRO A 250 -16.41 -6.57 -26.66
C PRO A 250 -15.18 -7.03 -27.46
N SER A 251 -15.19 -6.77 -28.77
CA SER A 251 -13.99 -6.98 -29.58
C SER A 251 -12.92 -5.95 -29.20
N MET A 252 -11.65 -6.27 -29.46
CA MET A 252 -10.56 -5.31 -29.21
C MET A 252 -10.73 -4.01 -30.00
N SER A 253 -11.31 -4.07 -31.20
CA SER A 253 -11.67 -2.86 -31.97
C SER A 253 -12.71 -2.02 -31.24
N ASP A 254 -13.75 -2.62 -30.68
CA ASP A 254 -14.77 -1.88 -29.91
C ASP A 254 -14.15 -1.23 -28.67
N VAL A 255 -13.28 -1.96 -27.94
CA VAL A 255 -12.59 -1.44 -26.76
C VAL A 255 -11.82 -0.15 -27.09
N VAL A 256 -11.10 -0.12 -28.20
CA VAL A 256 -10.34 1.08 -28.63
C VAL A 256 -11.29 2.25 -28.90
N TYR A 257 -12.34 2.04 -29.71
CA TYR A 257 -13.31 3.10 -30.02
C TYR A 257 -14.03 3.64 -28.78
N ILE A 258 -14.27 2.80 -27.79
CA ILE A 258 -14.87 3.17 -26.51
C ILE A 258 -13.93 4.08 -25.71
N LEU A 259 -12.65 3.69 -25.60
CA LEU A 259 -11.66 4.45 -24.85
C LEU A 259 -11.38 5.81 -25.51
N GLU A 260 -11.36 5.87 -26.84
CA GLU A 260 -11.25 7.11 -27.60
C GLU A 260 -12.50 8.02 -27.46
N GLY A 261 -13.62 7.49 -26.98
CA GLY A 261 -14.87 8.24 -26.80
C GLY A 261 -15.74 8.31 -28.05
N SER A 262 -15.36 7.59 -29.09
CA SER A 262 -16.04 7.50 -30.38
C SER A 262 -17.25 6.55 -30.35
N LEU A 263 -17.32 5.66 -29.37
CA LEU A 263 -18.40 4.68 -29.21
C LEU A 263 -18.92 4.64 -27.76
N GLY A 264 -20.23 4.85 -27.58
CA GLY A 264 -20.89 4.75 -26.29
C GLY A 264 -21.03 3.29 -25.82
N VAL A 265 -20.98 3.07 -24.50
CA VAL A 265 -21.10 1.74 -23.88
C VAL A 265 -22.29 1.67 -22.95
N ASN A 266 -23.12 0.66 -23.15
CA ASN A 266 -24.25 0.36 -22.28
C ASN A 266 -23.78 -0.15 -20.91
N LEU A 267 -24.66 -0.05 -19.91
CA LEU A 267 -24.37 -0.52 -18.56
C LEU A 267 -24.04 -2.03 -18.56
N PRO A 268 -22.89 -2.43 -18.01
CA PRO A 268 -22.50 -3.84 -17.96
C PRO A 268 -23.35 -4.62 -16.95
N PRO A 269 -23.62 -5.91 -17.20
CA PRO A 269 -24.21 -6.78 -16.19
C PRO A 269 -23.23 -6.96 -15.02
N ILE A 270 -23.76 -7.03 -13.79
CA ILE A 270 -22.94 -7.23 -12.60
C ILE A 270 -22.32 -8.63 -12.66
N PRO A 271 -20.98 -8.77 -12.64
CA PRO A 271 -20.31 -10.07 -12.64
C PRO A 271 -20.75 -10.92 -11.45
N ARG A 272 -20.87 -12.24 -11.64
CA ARG A 272 -21.15 -13.17 -10.54
C ARG A 272 -19.89 -13.36 -9.70
N LEU A 273 -20.04 -13.59 -8.39
CA LEU A 273 -18.92 -13.97 -7.53
C LEU A 273 -18.37 -15.33 -8.02
N PRO A 274 -17.06 -15.47 -8.29
CA PRO A 274 -16.51 -16.78 -8.60
C PRO A 274 -16.72 -17.73 -7.42
N GLU A 275 -17.14 -18.97 -7.66
CA GLU A 275 -17.47 -19.95 -6.60
C GLU A 275 -16.33 -20.14 -5.58
N LYS A 276 -15.07 -19.94 -6.02
CA LYS A 276 -13.85 -19.97 -5.21
C LYS A 276 -13.78 -18.92 -4.10
N PHE A 277 -14.65 -17.91 -4.13
CA PHE A 277 -14.76 -16.85 -3.10
C PHE A 277 -16.01 -16.99 -2.22
N SER A 278 -16.81 -18.06 -2.41
CA SER A 278 -17.88 -18.39 -1.47
C SER A 278 -17.31 -19.03 -0.21
N TRP A 279 -16.71 -18.23 0.67
CA TRP A 279 -16.38 -18.71 2.00
C TRP A 279 -17.68 -19.02 2.74
N LYS A 280 -17.96 -20.31 2.94
CA LYS A 280 -18.98 -20.77 3.89
C LYS A 280 -18.28 -21.12 5.21
N PRO A 281 -18.65 -20.49 6.34
CA PRO A 281 -18.15 -20.91 7.63
C PRO A 281 -18.60 -22.35 7.91
N GLY A 282 -17.65 -23.29 7.98
CA GLY A 282 -17.89 -24.64 8.50
C GLY A 282 -17.52 -25.84 7.62
N GLU A 283 -17.12 -25.66 6.36
CA GLU A 283 -16.71 -26.78 5.51
C GLU A 283 -15.18 -26.93 5.49
N LEU A 284 -14.65 -27.76 6.39
CA LEU A 284 -13.36 -28.42 6.13
C LEU A 284 -13.58 -29.40 4.98
N SER A 285 -12.76 -29.30 3.94
CA SER A 285 -12.67 -30.36 2.93
C SER A 285 -11.20 -30.54 2.53
N PRO A 286 -10.86 -31.77 2.08
CA PRO A 286 -9.66 -32.53 2.48
C PRO A 286 -8.37 -32.19 1.73
#